data_AF-A0A7X3YAS5-F1
#
_entry.id   AF-A0A7X3YAS5-F1
#
_cell.length_a   1.000
_cell.length_b   1.000
_cell.length_c   1.000
_cell.angle_alpha   90.00
_cell.angle_beta   90.00
_cell.angle_gamma   90.00
#
_symmetry.space_group_name_H-M   'P 1'
#
loop_
_entity.id
_entity.type
_entity.pdbx_description
1 polymer ?
#
loop_
_entity_poly.entity_id
_entity_poly.type
_entity_poly.pdbx_seq_one_letter_code
_entity_poly.pdbx_strand_id
1 'polypeptide(L)' 'MGAHRPRTTPPAAPSARATQPGRVGKVSVTGYFAPAVRRQLRRLAADTDTTIQALLAEALNDLFAKHGVAELAETDP' A
#
# COMPACT_ATOMS: atom_id res chain seq x y z
N MET A 1 29.50 -39.41 24.31
CA MET A 1 28.35 -39.61 23.42
C MET A 1 27.22 -38.69 23.89
N GLY A 2 27.16 -37.44 23.42
CA GLY A 2 26.16 -36.46 23.85
C GLY A 2 25.11 -36.30 22.76
N ALA A 3 23.90 -36.82 22.96
CA ALA A 3 22.84 -36.79 21.96
C ALA A 3 22.26 -35.38 21.81
N HIS A 4 22.47 -34.77 20.64
CA HIS A 4 21.79 -33.56 20.21
C HIS A 4 20.35 -33.93 19.83
N ARG A 5 19.36 -33.45 20.60
CA ARG A 5 17.96 -33.49 20.15
C ARG A 5 17.73 -32.32 19.21
N PRO A 6 17.31 -32.53 17.94
CA PRO A 6 16.90 -31.42 17.09
C PRO A 6 15.61 -30.84 17.68
N ARG A 7 15.60 -29.52 17.93
CA ARG A 7 14.36 -28.79 18.21
C ARG A 7 13.57 -28.72 16.91
N THR A 8 12.49 -29.49 16.81
CA THR A 8 11.45 -29.28 15.80
C THR A 8 10.63 -28.06 16.22
N THR A 9 10.86 -26.92 15.56
CA THR A 9 9.94 -25.77 15.60
C THR A 9 8.63 -26.16 14.90
N PRO A 10 7.46 -26.03 15.55
CA PRO A 10 6.17 -26.21 14.89
C PRO A 10 6.00 -25.17 13.77
N PRO A 11 5.36 -25.52 12.64
CA PRO A 11 5.04 -24.57 11.59
C PRO A 11 4.06 -23.51 12.15
N ALA A 12 4.43 -22.24 12.02
CA ALA A 12 3.60 -21.13 12.47
C ALA A 12 2.26 -21.14 11.69
N ALA A 13 1.16 -21.20 12.41
CA ALA A 13 -0.18 -21.05 11.85
C ALA A 13 -0.31 -19.67 11.15
N PRO A 14 -1.09 -19.55 10.07
CA PRO A 14 -1.30 -18.26 9.41
C PRO A 14 -1.99 -17.32 10.41
N SER A 15 -1.26 -16.30 10.87
CA SER A 15 -1.84 -15.25 11.69
C SER A 15 -2.92 -14.55 10.86
N ALA A 16 -4.17 -14.65 11.30
CA ALA A 16 -5.27 -13.86 10.76
C ALA A 16 -4.86 -12.38 10.90
N ARG A 17 -4.51 -11.77 9.78
CA ARG A 17 -3.98 -10.41 9.73
C ARG A 17 -5.10 -9.48 10.17
N ALA A 18 -5.02 -8.97 11.40
CA ALA A 18 -5.96 -7.97 11.90
C ALA A 18 -6.07 -6.84 10.86
N THR A 19 -7.28 -6.62 10.35
CA THR A 19 -7.55 -5.55 9.39
C THR A 19 -7.17 -4.24 10.04
N GLN A 20 -6.14 -3.58 9.52
CA GLN A 20 -5.74 -2.26 9.99
C GLN A 20 -6.96 -1.33 9.90
N PRO A 21 -7.32 -0.57 10.95
CA PRO A 21 -8.54 0.23 11.00
C PRO A 21 -8.73 1.13 9.77
N GLY A 22 -7.65 1.72 9.26
CA GLY A 22 -7.68 2.56 8.05
C GLY A 22 -7.96 1.84 6.73
N ARG A 23 -8.11 0.51 6.72
CA ARG A 23 -8.45 -0.30 5.52
C ARG A 23 -9.88 -0.82 5.53
N VAL A 24 -10.65 -0.57 6.59
CA VAL A 24 -12.05 -1.01 6.64
C VAL A 24 -12.83 -0.28 5.55
N GLY A 25 -13.48 -1.06 4.67
CA GLY A 25 -14.23 -0.51 3.52
C GLY A 25 -13.37 -0.07 2.34
N LYS A 26 -12.03 -0.20 2.38
CA LYS A 26 -11.13 0.16 1.27
C LYS A 26 -10.55 -1.08 0.60
N VAL A 27 -10.47 -1.07 -0.74
CA VAL A 27 -9.84 -2.12 -1.55
C VAL A 27 -8.50 -1.64 -2.11
N SER A 28 -7.55 -2.55 -2.33
CA SER A 28 -6.25 -2.20 -2.91
C SER A 28 -6.33 -2.08 -4.43
N VAL A 29 -6.01 -0.90 -4.95
CA VAL A 29 -5.74 -0.68 -6.38
C VAL A 29 -4.21 -0.71 -6.56
N THR A 30 -3.68 -1.73 -7.26
CA THR A 30 -2.22 -1.96 -7.38
C THR A 30 -1.77 -2.12 -8.82
N GLY A 31 -0.61 -1.55 -9.16
CA GLY A 31 0.11 -1.80 -10.40
C GLY A 31 1.58 -2.13 -10.13
N TYR A 32 2.22 -2.84 -11.07
CA TYR A 32 3.65 -3.16 -11.00
C TYR A 32 4.46 -2.10 -11.74
N PHE A 33 5.42 -1.48 -11.04
CA PHE A 33 6.27 -0.41 -11.59
C PHE A 33 7.73 -0.61 -11.19
N ALA A 34 8.63 0.06 -11.93
CA ALA A 34 10.04 0.08 -11.58
C ALA A 34 10.27 0.73 -10.19
N PRO A 35 11.29 0.30 -9.43
CA PRO A 35 11.60 0.89 -8.12
C PRO A 35 11.82 2.42 -8.14
N ALA A 36 12.29 2.96 -9.26
CA ALA A 36 12.47 4.39 -9.47
C ALA A 36 11.16 5.18 -9.35
N VAL A 37 10.04 4.63 -9.83
CA VAL A 37 8.71 5.27 -9.74
C VAL A 37 8.30 5.45 -8.29
N ARG A 38 8.45 4.40 -7.47
CA ARG A 38 8.18 4.47 -6.03
C ARG A 38 9.08 5.48 -5.31
N ARG A 39 10.35 5.59 -5.70
CA ARG A 39 11.28 6.58 -5.13
C ARG A 39 10.84 8.00 -5.48
N GLN A 40 10.41 8.24 -6.71
CA GLN A 40 9.92 9.54 -7.15
C GLN A 40 8.63 9.94 -6.40
N LEU A 41 7.66 9.03 -6.27
CA LEU A 41 6.43 9.29 -5.50
C LEU A 41 6.72 9.64 -4.04
N ARG A 42 7.67 8.94 -3.41
CA ARG A 42 8.09 9.23 -2.03
C ARG A 42 8.72 10.61 -1.89
N ARG A 43 9.59 10.97 -2.84
CA ARG A 43 10.24 12.27 -2.85
C ARG A 43 9.20 13.37 -3.03
N LEU A 44 8.30 13.22 -4.00
CA LEU A 44 7.24 14.19 -4.24
C LEU A 44 6.35 14.37 -3.01
N ALA A 45 5.94 13.28 -2.36
CA ALA A 45 5.16 13.34 -1.13
C ALA A 45 5.86 14.12 0.00
N ALA A 46 7.17 13.93 0.14
CA ALA A 46 7.97 14.67 1.12
C ALA A 46 8.15 16.14 0.74
N ASP A 47 8.38 16.42 -0.55
CA ASP A 47 8.59 17.79 -1.06
C ASP A 47 7.31 18.64 -0.97
N THR A 48 6.12 18.02 -1.01
CA THR A 48 4.81 18.70 -0.98
C THR A 48 4.01 18.49 0.31
N ASP A 49 4.64 17.98 1.38
CA ASP A 49 4.00 17.72 2.69
C ASP A 49 2.65 16.97 2.56
N THR A 50 2.68 15.83 1.86
CA THR A 50 1.50 15.00 1.63
C THR A 50 1.82 13.51 1.71
N THR A 51 0.85 12.64 1.44
CA THR A 51 1.02 11.19 1.41
C THR A 51 1.04 10.65 -0.02
N ILE A 52 1.68 9.48 -0.22
CA ILE A 52 1.60 8.78 -1.51
C ILE A 52 0.14 8.44 -1.86
N GLN A 53 -0.71 8.19 -0.86
CA GLN A 53 -2.12 7.90 -1.08
C GLN A 53 -2.84 9.13 -1.65
N ALA A 54 -2.59 10.33 -1.12
CA ALA A 54 -3.16 11.57 -1.64
C ALA A 54 -2.68 11.87 -3.08
N LEU A 55 -1.38 11.68 -3.36
CA LEU A 55 -0.85 11.81 -4.73
C LEU A 55 -1.48 10.83 -5.72
N LEU A 56 -1.72 9.59 -5.28
CA LEU A 56 -2.40 8.60 -6.11
C LEU A 56 -3.88 8.94 -6.28
N ALA A 57 -4.54 9.51 -5.27
CA ALA A 57 -5.91 9.96 -5.37
C ALA A 57 -6.06 11.10 -6.38
N GLU A 58 -5.16 12.09 -6.34
CA GLU A 58 -5.08 13.17 -7.34
C GLU A 58 -4.89 12.60 -8.76
N ALA A 59 -3.89 11.74 -8.96
CA ALA A 59 -3.62 11.14 -10.27
C ALA A 59 -4.78 10.28 -10.81
N LEU A 60 -5.53 9.61 -9.92
CA LEU A 60 -6.72 8.84 -10.30
C LEU A 60 -7.88 9.76 -10.68
N ASN A 61 -8.11 10.84 -9.93
CA ASN A 61 -9.14 11.82 -10.24
C ASN A 61 -8.83 12.56 -11.56
N ASP A 62 -7.57 12.94 -11.81
CA ASP A 62 -7.14 13.49 -13.09
C ASP A 62 -7.44 12.53 -14.27
N LEU A 63 -7.19 11.23 -14.06
CA LEU A 63 -7.52 10.21 -15.05
C LEU A 63 -9.04 10.11 -15.25
N PHE A 64 -9.83 10.11 -14.18
CA PHE A 64 -11.30 10.07 -14.25
C PHE A 64 -11.89 11.29 -14.97
N ALA A 65 -11.44 12.49 -14.61
CA ALA A 65 -11.83 13.74 -15.24
C ALA A 65 -11.50 13.73 -16.74
N LYS A 66 -10.30 13.25 -17.11
CA LYS A 66 -9.90 13.08 -18.52
C LYS A 66 -10.83 12.14 -19.31
N HIS A 67 -11.44 11.17 -18.65
CA HIS A 67 -12.39 10.23 -19.24
C HIS A 67 -13.87 10.64 -19.06
N GLY A 68 -14.15 11.80 -18.45
CA GLY A 68 -15.51 12.29 -18.21
C GLY A 68 -16.30 11.44 -17.22
N VAL A 69 -15.63 10.76 -16.29
CA VAL A 69 -16.26 9.97 -15.22
C VAL A 69 -16.04 10.61 -13.86
N ALA A 70 -16.81 10.17 -12.85
CA ALA A 70 -16.75 10.75 -11.51
C ALA A 70 -15.39 10.59 -10.84
N GLU A 71 -14.95 11.62 -10.12
CA GLU A 71 -13.75 11.65 -9.29
C GLU A 71 -14.04 10.98 -7.94
N LEU A 72 -13.63 9.71 -7.79
CA LEU A 72 -14.00 8.86 -6.65
C LEU A 72 -12.90 8.73 -5.59
N ALA A 73 -11.70 9.24 -5.86
CA ALA A 73 -10.58 9.07 -4.94
C ALA A 73 -10.54 10.23 -3.92
N GLU A 74 -10.43 9.87 -2.64
CA GLU A 74 -10.31 10.83 -1.53
C GLU A 74 -8.87 11.35 -1.42
N THR A 75 -8.69 12.67 -1.57
CA THR A 75 -7.38 13.34 -1.55
C THR A 75 -6.96 13.86 -0.17
N ASP A 76 -7.82 13.74 0.85
CA ASP A 76 -7.52 14.18 2.21
C ASP A 76 -6.50 13.20 2.88
N PRO A 77 -5.45 13.72 3.53
CA PRO A 77 -4.33 12.92 4.06
C PRO A 77 -4.65 11.97 5.21
#